data_AF-A0A9E3AKN4-F1
#
_entry.id   AF-A0A9E3AKN4-F1
#
_cell.length_a   1.000
_cell.length_b   1.000
_cell.length_c   1.000
_cell.angle_alpha   90.00
_cell.angle_beta   90.00
_cell.angle_gamma   90.00
#
_symmetry.space_group_name_H-M   'P 1'
#
loop_
_entity.id
_entity.type
_entity.pdbx_description
1 polymer ?
#
loop_
_entity_poly.entity_id
_entity_poly.type
_entity_poly.pdbx_seq_one_letter_code
_entity_poly.pdbx_strand_id
1 'polypeptide(L)'
;MEFASEMVVKASLYGLIIEETPTTLKPDGRSRPPHLKTWRDGWRHLRFLLLHSPRWLFIYPGAALIILGLLGSFSLALGEVALTPHISLNVHSLVVSCFAILIGVQLMVFGALARRYHTLEGVLPPAARFQKFLMGMNLESILQVALVIFAAGAAGIAWSVASWAGSGFGPIHYDSLMRVLVMSLTGVAVAIQLAAAGFLASVFALRR
;
A
#
# COMPACT_ATOMS: atom_id res chain seq x y z
N MET A 1 25.72 6.05 -15.37
CA MET A 1 24.77 7.01 -14.77
C MET A 1 24.40 6.63 -13.34
N GLU A 2 24.07 5.37 -13.05
CA GLU A 2 23.62 4.98 -11.71
C GLU A 2 24.65 5.23 -10.59
N PHE A 3 25.96 5.14 -10.89
CA PHE A 3 27.01 5.34 -9.88
C PHE A 3 26.99 6.72 -9.21
N ALA A 4 26.79 7.80 -9.98
CA ALA A 4 26.75 9.15 -9.39
C ALA A 4 25.59 9.29 -8.41
N SER A 5 24.42 8.78 -8.79
CA SER A 5 23.23 8.75 -7.95
C SER A 5 23.38 7.82 -6.75
N GLU A 6 24.00 6.66 -6.94
CA GLU A 6 24.29 5.71 -5.88
C GLU A 6 25.21 6.32 -4.83
N MET A 7 26.24 7.06 -5.27
CA MET A 7 27.16 7.76 -4.38
C MET A 7 26.43 8.81 -3.54
N VAL A 8 25.58 9.64 -4.16
CA VAL A 8 24.78 10.66 -3.45
C VAL A 8 23.77 10.02 -2.51
N VAL A 9 23.06 8.97 -2.95
CA VAL A 9 22.08 8.25 -2.12
C VAL A 9 22.76 7.60 -0.92
N LYS A 10 23.87 6.88 -1.12
CA LYS A 10 24.61 6.27 0.00
C LYS A 10 25.18 7.34 0.93
N ALA A 11 25.80 8.40 0.40
CA ALA A 11 26.31 9.49 1.21
C ALA A 11 25.22 10.11 2.09
N SER A 12 24.03 10.36 1.52
CA SER A 12 22.87 10.86 2.27
C SER A 12 22.36 9.86 3.32
N LEU A 13 22.25 8.57 2.97
CA LEU A 13 21.80 7.51 3.89
C LEU A 13 22.76 7.30 5.07
N TYR A 14 24.07 7.45 4.85
CA TYR A 14 25.10 7.34 5.89
C TYR A 14 25.39 8.66 6.60
N GLY A 15 24.69 9.75 6.27
CA GLY A 15 24.91 11.06 6.90
C GLY A 15 26.29 11.65 6.64
N LEU A 16 26.89 11.35 5.49
CA LEU A 16 28.16 11.95 5.06
C LEU A 16 27.96 13.43 4.71
N ILE A 17 29.03 14.20 4.84
CA ILE A 17 29.04 15.61 4.44
C ILE A 17 29.02 15.67 2.91
N ILE A 18 28.05 16.40 2.36
CA ILE A 18 27.92 16.68 0.93
C ILE A 18 28.07 18.19 0.77
N GLU A 19 29.10 18.60 0.05
CA GLU A 19 29.32 20.01 -0.33
C GLU A 19 29.14 20.17 -1.85
N GLU A 20 28.54 21.29 -2.24
CA GLU A 20 28.37 21.65 -3.64
C GLU A 20 29.42 22.69 -4.03
N THR A 21 30.15 22.44 -5.12
CA THR A 21 31.08 23.42 -5.68
C THR A 21 30.44 24.08 -6.89
N PRO A 22 30.27 25.42 -6.91
CA PRO A 22 29.71 26.12 -8.06
C PRO A 22 30.52 25.83 -9.32
N THR A 23 29.85 25.45 -10.40
CA THR A 23 30.49 25.18 -11.69
C THR A 23 29.66 25.76 -12.83
N THR A 24 30.31 26.33 -13.83
CA THR A 24 29.65 26.87 -15.03
C THR A 24 29.57 25.77 -16.08
N LEU A 25 28.35 25.29 -16.35
CA LEU A 25 28.08 24.36 -17.44
C LEU A 25 28.40 25.02 -18.78
N LYS A 26 29.24 24.37 -19.59
CA LYS A 26 29.54 24.78 -20.97
C LYS A 26 28.78 23.89 -21.95
N PRO A 27 28.37 24.42 -23.12
CA PRO A 27 27.75 23.61 -24.17
C PRO A 27 28.60 22.39 -24.51
N ASP A 28 27.94 21.23 -24.64
CA ASP A 28 28.61 19.99 -25.02
C ASP A 28 29.09 20.12 -26.48
N GLY A 29 30.41 20.20 -26.69
CA GLY A 29 31.03 20.40 -28.01
C GLY A 29 31.00 19.19 -28.93
N ARG A 30 30.07 18.26 -28.71
CA ARG A 30 29.97 17.01 -29.47
C ARG A 30 29.30 17.26 -30.83
N SER A 31 29.86 16.69 -31.88
CA SER A 31 29.30 16.68 -33.24
C SER A 31 28.29 15.56 -33.48
N ARG A 32 28.08 14.67 -32.50
CA ARG A 32 27.21 13.48 -32.61
C ARG A 32 26.07 13.55 -31.60
N PRO A 33 24.93 12.90 -31.90
CA PRO A 33 23.81 12.83 -30.97
C PRO A 33 24.21 12.15 -29.64
N PRO A 34 23.52 12.48 -28.54
CA PRO A 34 23.77 11.87 -27.24
C PRO A 34 23.66 10.34 -27.30
N HIS A 35 24.59 9.65 -26.63
CA HIS A 35 24.57 8.19 -26.51
C HIS A 35 23.50 7.67 -25.53
N LEU A 36 22.76 8.59 -24.89
CA LEU A 36 21.78 8.31 -23.86
C LEU A 36 20.40 8.11 -24.48
N LYS A 37 19.70 7.09 -24.01
CA LYS A 37 18.32 6.80 -24.39
C LYS A 37 17.39 7.35 -23.32
N THR A 38 16.85 8.54 -23.55
CA THR A 38 16.11 9.35 -22.56
C THR A 38 15.15 8.53 -21.69
N TRP A 39 14.26 7.74 -22.30
CA TRP A 39 13.27 6.94 -21.56
C TRP A 39 13.88 5.74 -20.84
N ARG A 40 14.71 4.95 -21.52
CA ARG A 40 15.29 3.74 -20.94
C ARG A 40 16.22 4.07 -19.77
N ASP A 41 17.07 5.07 -19.96
CA ASP A 41 18.04 5.49 -18.95
C ASP A 41 17.35 6.25 -17.82
N GLY A 42 16.34 7.08 -18.12
CA GLY A 42 15.51 7.74 -17.11
C GLY A 42 14.74 6.74 -16.23
N TRP A 43 14.09 5.74 -16.83
CA TRP A 43 13.40 4.68 -16.07
C TRP A 43 14.35 3.90 -15.19
N ARG A 44 15.53 3.54 -15.69
CA ARG A 44 16.55 2.83 -14.92
C ARG A 44 16.99 3.63 -13.69
N HIS A 45 17.16 4.94 -13.84
CA HIS A 45 17.50 5.83 -12.74
C HIS A 45 16.34 6.02 -11.75
N LEU A 46 15.13 6.27 -12.23
CA LEU A 46 13.93 6.40 -11.39
C LEU A 46 13.68 5.11 -10.59
N ARG A 47 13.77 3.96 -11.24
CA ARG A 47 13.67 2.63 -10.61
C ARG A 47 14.71 2.49 -9.50
N PHE A 48 15.96 2.87 -9.73
CA PHE A 48 17.01 2.85 -8.71
C PHE A 48 16.62 3.67 -7.48
N LEU A 49 16.15 4.91 -7.68
CA LEU A 49 15.71 5.79 -6.59
C LEU A 49 14.51 5.24 -5.83
N LEU A 50 13.50 4.72 -6.54
CA LEU A 50 12.30 4.15 -5.95
C LEU A 50 12.60 2.88 -5.13
N LEU A 51 13.48 2.01 -5.63
CA LEU A 51 13.92 0.81 -4.90
C LEU A 51 14.68 1.18 -3.62
N HIS A 52 15.48 2.24 -3.62
CA HIS A 52 16.14 2.75 -2.41
C HIS A 52 15.21 3.57 -1.51
N SER A 53 13.97 3.82 -1.95
CA SER A 53 12.98 4.61 -1.21
C SER A 53 11.63 3.87 -1.05
N PRO A 54 11.58 2.76 -0.27
CA PRO A 54 10.34 2.00 -0.04
C PRO A 54 9.18 2.85 0.52
N ARG A 55 9.49 3.95 1.21
CA ARG A 55 8.49 4.86 1.76
C ARG A 55 7.65 5.54 0.67
N TRP A 56 8.33 6.07 -0.34
CA TRP A 56 7.71 6.79 -1.43
C TRP A 56 7.07 5.86 -2.44
N LEU A 57 7.68 4.68 -2.66
CA LEU A 57 7.15 3.69 -3.57
C LEU A 57 5.87 3.01 -3.04
N PHE A 58 5.84 2.68 -1.75
CA PHE A 58 4.79 1.81 -1.20
C PHE A 58 4.00 2.44 -0.04
N ILE A 59 4.67 3.02 0.96
CA ILE A 59 4.00 3.42 2.21
C ILE A 59 3.08 4.62 2.03
N TYR A 60 3.55 5.72 1.45
CA TYR A 60 2.72 6.91 1.25
C TYR A 60 1.54 6.68 0.29
N PRO A 61 1.72 6.10 -0.92
CA PRO A 61 0.58 5.82 -1.78
C PRO A 61 -0.37 4.79 -1.15
N GLY A 62 0.15 3.79 -0.45
CA GLY A 62 -0.66 2.81 0.28
C GLY A 62 -1.52 3.46 1.37
N ALA A 63 -0.91 4.29 2.22
CA ALA A 63 -1.63 5.01 3.27
C ALA A 63 -2.70 5.96 2.72
N ALA A 64 -2.39 6.70 1.65
CA ALA A 64 -3.36 7.58 1.00
C ALA A 64 -4.57 6.80 0.48
N LEU A 65 -4.36 5.66 -0.19
CA LEU A 65 -5.42 4.80 -0.68
C LEU A 65 -6.28 4.20 0.44
N ILE A 66 -5.66 3.77 1.55
CA ILE A 66 -6.41 3.27 2.72
C ILE A 66 -7.27 4.38 3.32
N ILE A 67 -6.71 5.57 3.54
CA ILE A 67 -7.46 6.69 4.15
C ILE A 67 -8.64 7.08 3.26
N LEU A 68 -8.41 7.27 1.96
CA LEU A 68 -9.47 7.61 1.01
C LEU A 68 -10.52 6.49 0.90
N GLY A 69 -10.08 5.24 0.84
CA GLY A 69 -10.97 4.09 0.79
C GLY A 69 -11.80 3.91 2.06
N LEU A 70 -11.23 4.13 3.24
CA LEU A 70 -11.97 4.10 4.51
C LEU A 70 -12.99 5.25 4.60
N LEU A 71 -12.61 6.47 4.21
CA LEU A 71 -13.53 7.61 4.18
C LEU A 71 -14.68 7.38 3.18
N GLY A 72 -14.37 6.85 1.99
CA GLY A 72 -15.37 6.48 0.99
C GLY A 72 -16.28 5.36 1.48
N SER A 73 -15.71 4.29 2.03
CA SER A 73 -16.48 3.17 2.56
C SER A 73 -17.35 3.57 3.75
N PHE A 74 -16.86 4.43 4.64
CA PHE A 74 -17.61 4.92 5.80
C PHE A 74 -18.76 5.83 5.39
N SER A 75 -18.53 6.78 4.48
CA SER A 75 -19.58 7.68 3.98
C SER A 75 -20.66 6.92 3.21
N LEU A 76 -20.28 5.89 2.46
CA LEU A 76 -21.21 5.04 1.70
C LEU A 76 -21.74 3.84 2.49
N ALA A 77 -21.35 3.64 3.76
CA ALA A 77 -21.91 2.58 4.58
C ALA A 77 -23.37 2.87 4.98
N LEU A 78 -23.69 4.15 5.19
CA LEU A 78 -24.98 4.59 5.71
C LEU A 78 -26.05 4.86 4.64
N GLY A 79 -25.65 4.98 3.36
CA GLY A 79 -26.60 5.22 2.29
C GLY A 79 -25.97 5.79 1.02
N GLU A 80 -26.84 6.21 0.10
CA GLU A 80 -26.45 6.95 -1.10
C GLU A 80 -26.02 8.37 -0.73
N VAL A 81 -24.87 8.81 -1.25
CA VAL A 81 -24.37 10.16 -1.05
C VAL A 81 -24.53 10.93 -2.35
N ALA A 82 -25.50 11.84 -2.39
CA ALA A 82 -25.70 12.74 -3.52
C ALA A 82 -24.65 13.87 -3.47
N LEU A 83 -23.74 13.91 -4.44
CA LEU A 83 -22.78 15.00 -4.61
C LEU A 83 -23.39 16.18 -5.36
N THR A 84 -24.25 15.87 -6.33
CA THR A 84 -24.90 16.80 -7.26
C THR A 84 -26.31 16.26 -7.56
N PRO A 85 -27.30 17.08 -8.00
CA PRO A 85 -28.64 16.57 -8.33
C PRO A 85 -28.69 15.43 -9.36
N HIS A 86 -27.62 15.22 -10.13
CA HIS A 86 -27.50 14.16 -11.14
C HIS A 86 -26.40 13.12 -10.84
N ILE A 87 -25.59 13.33 -9.79
CA ILE A 87 -24.45 12.46 -9.47
C ILE A 87 -24.64 11.97 -8.05
N SER A 88 -24.96 10.68 -7.93
CA SER A 88 -25.02 10.00 -6.65
C SER A 88 -24.02 8.87 -6.57
N LEU A 89 -23.35 8.80 -5.42
CA LEU A 89 -22.44 7.73 -5.09
C LEU A 89 -23.24 6.64 -4.37
N ASN A 90 -23.27 5.46 -4.98
CA ASN A 90 -23.97 4.28 -4.46
C ASN A 90 -22.99 3.09 -4.37
N VAL A 91 -23.46 1.85 -4.47
CA VAL A 91 -22.71 0.61 -4.24
C VAL A 91 -21.50 0.50 -5.16
N HIS A 92 -21.57 0.99 -6.40
CA HIS A 92 -20.41 0.98 -7.31
C HIS A 92 -19.22 1.79 -6.76
N SER A 93 -19.49 2.96 -6.18
CA SER A 93 -18.47 3.80 -5.55
C SER A 93 -17.94 3.19 -4.25
N LEU A 94 -18.78 2.43 -3.54
CA LEU A 94 -18.36 1.65 -2.38
C LEU A 94 -17.38 0.55 -2.78
N VAL A 95 -17.67 -0.17 -3.87
CA VAL A 95 -16.75 -1.19 -4.42
C VAL A 95 -15.40 -0.56 -4.76
N VAL A 96 -15.38 0.59 -5.43
CA VAL A 96 -14.12 1.32 -5.71
C VAL A 96 -13.37 1.67 -4.42
N SER A 97 -14.08 2.12 -3.38
CA SER A 97 -13.49 2.43 -2.08
C SER A 97 -12.87 1.19 -1.41
N CYS A 98 -13.55 0.04 -1.48
CA CYS A 98 -13.05 -1.23 -0.99
C CYS A 98 -11.80 -1.71 -1.74
N PHE A 99 -11.77 -1.56 -3.07
CA PHE A 99 -10.57 -1.87 -3.87
C PHE A 99 -9.41 -0.94 -3.52
N ALA A 100 -9.66 0.34 -3.26
CA ALA A 100 -8.62 1.27 -2.79
C ALA A 100 -8.04 0.81 -1.44
N ILE A 101 -8.87 0.32 -0.51
CA ILE A 101 -8.40 -0.27 0.76
C ILE A 101 -7.51 -1.50 0.47
N LEU A 102 -7.96 -2.44 -0.35
CA LEU A 102 -7.20 -3.66 -0.66
C LEU A 102 -5.83 -3.36 -1.28
N ILE A 103 -5.80 -2.49 -2.29
CA ILE A 103 -4.56 -2.08 -2.93
C ILE A 103 -3.67 -1.33 -1.93
N GLY A 104 -4.26 -0.44 -1.13
CA GLY A 104 -3.53 0.33 -0.12
C GLY A 104 -2.87 -0.55 0.94
N VAL A 105 -3.61 -1.54 1.47
CA VAL A 105 -3.09 -2.55 2.41
C VAL A 105 -1.97 -3.35 1.76
N GLN A 106 -2.16 -3.83 0.52
CA GLN A 106 -1.15 -4.58 -0.21
C GLN A 106 0.16 -3.79 -0.39
N LEU A 107 0.06 -2.50 -0.75
CA LEU A 107 1.21 -1.61 -0.85
C LEU A 107 1.89 -1.43 0.52
N MET A 108 1.14 -1.19 1.59
CA MET A 108 1.71 -1.06 2.94
C MET A 108 2.45 -2.33 3.38
N VAL A 109 1.88 -3.51 3.10
CA VAL A 109 2.51 -4.81 3.35
C VAL A 109 3.83 -4.92 2.59
N PHE A 110 3.84 -4.64 1.28
CA PHE A 110 5.07 -4.69 0.49
C PHE A 110 6.12 -3.69 0.98
N GLY A 111 5.71 -2.48 1.36
CA GLY A 111 6.60 -1.49 1.94
C GLY A 111 7.23 -1.94 3.26
N ALA A 112 6.45 -2.60 4.13
CA ALA A 112 6.93 -3.15 5.39
C ALA A 112 7.90 -4.33 5.17
N LEU A 113 7.57 -5.26 4.27
CA LEU A 113 8.42 -6.40 3.93
C LEU A 113 9.73 -5.95 3.25
N ALA A 114 9.66 -5.05 2.27
CA ALA A 114 10.82 -4.48 1.60
C ALA A 114 11.75 -3.77 2.59
N ARG A 115 11.17 -3.04 3.57
CA ARG A 115 11.98 -2.39 4.61
C ARG A 115 12.62 -3.40 5.56
N ARG A 116 11.90 -4.45 5.99
CA ARG A 116 12.49 -5.55 6.78
C ARG A 116 13.66 -6.17 6.03
N TYR A 117 13.47 -6.52 4.76
CA TYR A 117 14.51 -7.09 3.91
C TYR A 117 15.74 -6.17 3.78
N HIS A 118 15.57 -4.89 3.45
CA HIS A 118 16.70 -3.95 3.35
C HIS A 118 17.43 -3.69 4.68
N THR A 119 16.73 -3.84 5.82
CA THR A 119 17.36 -3.70 7.14
C THR A 119 18.19 -4.94 7.48
N LEU A 120 17.75 -6.14 7.06
CA LEU A 120 18.52 -7.38 7.22
C LEU A 120 19.80 -7.37 6.38
N GLU A 121 19.72 -6.86 5.15
CA GLU A 121 20.86 -6.74 4.23
C GLU A 121 21.77 -5.52 4.54
N GLY A 122 21.45 -4.70 5.54
CA GLY A 122 22.24 -3.53 5.92
C GLY A 122 22.28 -2.40 4.89
N VAL A 123 21.40 -2.42 3.88
CA VAL A 123 21.36 -1.44 2.79
C VAL A 123 20.79 -0.09 3.25
N LEU A 124 19.88 -0.10 4.22
CA LEU A 124 19.23 1.10 4.74
C LEU A 124 19.60 1.35 6.22
N PRO A 125 19.79 2.62 6.62
CA PRO A 125 20.01 3.00 8.02
C PRO A 125 18.81 2.62 8.91
N PRO A 126 19.00 2.60 10.25
CA PRO A 126 17.98 2.20 11.21
C PRO A 126 16.64 2.89 10.97
N ALA A 127 15.55 2.12 11.09
CA ALA A 127 14.20 2.58 10.79
C ALA A 127 13.77 3.80 11.64
N ALA A 128 13.13 4.78 11.00
CA ALA A 128 12.48 5.90 11.69
C ALA A 128 11.35 5.40 12.62
N ARG A 129 10.94 6.19 13.63
CA ARG A 129 9.99 5.78 14.68
C ARG A 129 8.70 5.13 14.14
N PHE A 130 8.10 5.70 13.09
CA PHE A 130 6.91 5.14 12.43
C PHE A 130 7.15 3.76 11.80
N GLN A 131 8.35 3.52 11.27
CA GLN A 131 8.70 2.23 10.68
C GLN A 131 9.07 1.20 11.74
N LYS A 132 9.62 1.63 12.90
CA LYS A 132 9.77 0.75 14.06
C LYS A 132 8.43 0.22 14.55
N PHE A 133 7.37 1.03 14.52
CA PHE A 133 6.02 0.57 14.84
C PHE A 133 5.54 -0.54 13.89
N LEU A 134 5.63 -0.30 12.57
CA LEU A 134 5.25 -1.31 11.57
C LEU A 134 6.12 -2.58 11.62
N MET A 135 7.40 -2.46 11.97
CA MET A 135 8.33 -3.58 12.04
C MET A 135 8.33 -4.31 13.39
N GLY A 136 7.87 -3.66 14.47
CA GLY A 136 7.83 -4.20 15.83
C GLY A 136 6.61 -5.05 16.14
N MET A 137 5.70 -5.25 15.17
CA MET A 137 4.58 -6.16 15.33
C MET A 137 5.08 -7.61 15.30
N ASN A 138 4.81 -8.33 16.39
CA ASN A 138 5.01 -9.77 16.47
C ASN A 138 3.96 -10.50 15.60
N LEU A 139 4.30 -11.71 15.16
CA LEU A 139 3.41 -12.55 14.36
C LEU A 139 2.07 -12.76 15.06
N GLU A 140 2.11 -13.02 16.36
CA GLU A 140 0.95 -13.27 17.20
C GLU A 140 0.00 -12.07 17.20
N SER A 141 0.54 -10.85 17.32
CA SER A 141 -0.28 -9.62 17.29
C SER A 141 -0.91 -9.39 15.91
N ILE A 142 -0.18 -9.66 14.82
CA ILE A 142 -0.72 -9.58 13.45
C ILE A 142 -1.86 -10.59 13.28
N LEU A 143 -1.67 -11.83 13.74
CA LEU A 143 -2.68 -12.88 13.65
C LEU A 143 -3.90 -12.59 14.51
N GLN A 144 -3.74 -12.02 15.71
CA GLN A 144 -4.86 -11.60 16.54
C GLN A 144 -5.72 -10.53 15.85
N VAL A 145 -5.07 -9.50 15.28
CA VAL A 145 -5.79 -8.45 14.53
C VAL A 145 -6.47 -9.04 13.29
N ALA A 146 -5.77 -9.89 12.52
CA ALA A 146 -6.34 -10.55 11.37
C ALA A 146 -7.54 -11.43 11.75
N LEU A 147 -7.46 -12.17 12.86
CA LEU A 147 -8.54 -13.03 13.35
C LEU A 147 -9.78 -12.23 13.73
N VAL A 148 -9.63 -11.09 14.42
CA VAL A 148 -10.74 -10.21 14.79
C VAL A 148 -11.43 -9.67 13.54
N ILE A 149 -10.65 -9.18 12.57
CA ILE A 149 -11.19 -8.67 11.30
C ILE A 149 -11.88 -9.80 10.52
N PHE A 150 -11.27 -10.98 10.47
CA PHE A 150 -11.84 -12.15 9.80
C PHE A 150 -13.16 -12.57 10.42
N ALA A 151 -13.23 -12.66 11.76
CA ALA A 151 -14.46 -13.02 12.47
C ALA A 151 -15.58 -12.01 12.23
N ALA A 152 -15.28 -10.71 12.27
CA ALA A 152 -16.24 -9.66 11.98
C ALA A 152 -16.76 -9.74 10.53
N GLY A 153 -15.86 -9.94 9.55
CA GLY A 153 -16.23 -10.10 8.15
C GLY A 153 -17.03 -11.39 7.89
N ALA A 154 -16.63 -12.51 8.48
CA ALA A 154 -17.35 -13.78 8.37
C ALA A 154 -18.77 -13.69 8.96
N ALA A 155 -18.92 -13.01 10.11
CA ALA A 155 -20.22 -12.74 10.71
C ALA A 155 -21.10 -11.87 9.79
N GLY A 156 -20.53 -10.83 9.17
CA GLY A 156 -21.24 -9.99 8.21
C GLY A 156 -21.70 -10.76 6.96
N ILE A 157 -20.85 -11.63 6.41
CA ILE A 157 -21.22 -12.52 5.30
C ILE A 157 -22.34 -13.48 5.72
N ALA A 158 -22.22 -14.12 6.88
CA ALA A 158 -23.24 -15.03 7.39
C ALA A 158 -24.58 -14.32 7.60
N TRP A 159 -24.57 -13.10 8.13
CA TRP A 159 -25.76 -12.26 8.26
C TRP A 159 -26.37 -11.90 6.92
N SER A 160 -25.56 -11.54 5.91
CA SER A 160 -26.04 -11.25 4.56
C SER A 160 -26.70 -12.48 3.92
N VAL A 161 -26.10 -13.66 4.07
CA VAL A 161 -26.65 -14.93 3.55
C VAL A 161 -27.94 -15.32 4.27
N ALA A 162 -27.98 -15.21 5.60
CA ALA A 162 -29.18 -15.52 6.38
C ALA A 162 -30.34 -14.58 6.05
N SER A 163 -30.06 -13.29 5.88
CA SER A 163 -31.05 -12.28 5.50
C SER A 163 -31.60 -12.54 4.09
N TRP A 164 -30.74 -12.95 3.15
CA TRP A 164 -31.17 -13.35 1.82
C TRP A 164 -32.03 -14.63 1.84
N ALA A 165 -31.66 -15.62 2.64
CA ALA A 165 -32.47 -16.84 2.83
C ALA A 165 -33.86 -16.53 3.41
N GLY A 166 -33.95 -15.60 4.38
CA GLY A 166 -35.21 -15.16 4.96
C GLY A 166 -36.15 -14.44 3.98
N SER A 167 -35.60 -13.85 2.90
CA SER A 167 -36.37 -13.23 1.82
C SER A 167 -36.85 -14.22 0.73
N GLY A 168 -36.68 -15.52 0.95
CA GLY A 168 -37.11 -16.56 0.01
C GLY A 168 -36.20 -16.72 -1.22
N PHE A 169 -34.93 -16.29 -1.11
CA PHE A 169 -33.95 -16.28 -2.21
C PHE A 169 -34.41 -15.49 -3.44
N GLY A 170 -35.28 -14.50 -3.26
CA GLY A 170 -35.74 -13.61 -4.33
C GLY A 170 -34.63 -12.72 -4.89
N PRO A 171 -34.94 -11.91 -5.93
CA PRO A 171 -34.01 -10.96 -6.51
C PRO A 171 -33.46 -10.02 -5.44
N ILE A 172 -32.14 -9.88 -5.39
CA ILE A 172 -31.45 -9.00 -4.44
C ILE A 172 -31.82 -7.55 -4.81
N HIS A 173 -32.76 -6.94 -4.09
CA HIS A 173 -33.20 -5.55 -4.29
C HIS A 173 -32.83 -4.65 -3.11
N TYR A 174 -31.78 -5.01 -2.36
CA TYR A 174 -31.38 -4.29 -1.16
C TYR A 174 -29.95 -3.79 -1.29
N ASP A 175 -29.82 -2.49 -1.59
CA ASP A 175 -28.57 -1.73 -1.50
C ASP A 175 -27.86 -1.99 -0.15
N SER A 176 -28.62 -2.15 0.94
CA SER A 176 -28.08 -2.43 2.27
C SER A 176 -27.39 -3.80 2.37
N LEU A 177 -27.98 -4.87 1.82
CA LEU A 177 -27.38 -6.21 1.83
C LEU A 177 -26.07 -6.24 1.04
N MET A 178 -26.06 -5.60 -0.13
CA MET A 178 -24.86 -5.52 -0.97
C MET A 178 -23.75 -4.69 -0.30
N ARG A 179 -24.08 -3.60 0.39
CA ARG A 179 -23.09 -2.79 1.12
C ARG A 179 -22.41 -3.61 2.22
N VAL A 180 -23.20 -4.28 3.06
CA VAL A 180 -22.65 -5.12 4.14
C VAL A 180 -21.83 -6.27 3.58
N LEU A 181 -22.30 -6.95 2.52
CA LEU A 181 -21.59 -8.05 1.90
C LEU A 181 -20.23 -7.61 1.34
N VAL A 182 -20.19 -6.52 0.58
CA VAL A 182 -18.95 -6.00 -0.04
C VAL A 182 -17.94 -5.56 1.02
N MET A 183 -18.37 -4.83 2.05
CA MET A 183 -17.47 -4.44 3.15
C MET A 183 -16.96 -5.66 3.92
N SER A 184 -17.82 -6.65 4.17
CA SER A 184 -17.46 -7.88 4.87
C SER A 184 -16.45 -8.72 4.10
N LEU A 185 -16.67 -8.91 2.79
CA LEU A 185 -15.72 -9.59 1.90
C LEU A 185 -14.36 -8.86 1.86
N THR A 186 -14.38 -7.53 1.84
CA THR A 186 -13.16 -6.71 1.86
C THR A 186 -12.40 -6.94 3.17
N GLY A 187 -13.09 -6.95 4.31
CA GLY A 187 -12.50 -7.26 5.62
C GLY A 187 -11.87 -8.64 5.66
N VAL A 188 -12.57 -9.67 5.18
CA VAL A 188 -12.02 -11.04 5.09
C VAL A 188 -10.77 -11.09 4.21
N ALA A 189 -10.79 -10.46 3.05
CA ALA A 189 -9.64 -10.42 2.15
C ALA A 189 -8.43 -9.73 2.80
N VAL A 190 -8.64 -8.58 3.45
CA VAL A 190 -7.59 -7.88 4.23
C VAL A 190 -7.04 -8.76 5.33
N ALA A 191 -7.89 -9.45 6.10
CA ALA A 191 -7.46 -10.33 7.17
C ALA A 191 -6.54 -11.46 6.67
N ILE A 192 -6.93 -12.13 5.58
CA ILE A 192 -6.13 -13.20 4.97
C ILE A 192 -4.78 -12.64 4.48
N GLN A 193 -4.78 -11.48 3.83
CA GLN A 193 -3.55 -10.82 3.37
C GLN A 193 -2.62 -10.48 4.53
N LEU A 194 -3.14 -9.94 5.64
CA LEU A 194 -2.36 -9.61 6.83
C LEU A 194 -1.78 -10.86 7.50
N ALA A 195 -2.56 -11.93 7.63
CA ALA A 195 -2.08 -13.20 8.18
C ALA A 195 -0.94 -13.78 7.32
N ALA A 196 -1.14 -13.87 6.00
CA ALA A 196 -0.12 -14.34 5.06
C ALA A 196 1.15 -13.46 5.10
N ALA A 197 0.99 -12.14 5.15
CA ALA A 197 2.09 -11.19 5.28
C ALA A 197 2.86 -11.37 6.58
N GLY A 198 2.16 -11.61 7.70
CA GLY A 198 2.77 -11.89 9.00
C GLY A 198 3.66 -13.13 8.98
N PHE A 199 3.16 -14.22 8.39
CA PHE A 199 3.96 -15.45 8.21
C PHE A 199 5.17 -15.19 7.31
N LEU A 200 5.00 -14.53 6.17
CA LEU A 200 6.12 -14.19 5.27
C LEU A 200 7.17 -13.31 5.96
N ALA A 201 6.74 -12.33 6.74
CA ALA A 201 7.64 -11.48 7.52
C ALA A 201 8.42 -12.26 8.58
N SER A 202 7.85 -13.36 9.10
CA SER A 202 8.48 -14.25 10.08
C SER A 202 9.48 -15.20 9.43
N VAL A 203 9.20 -15.67 8.20
CA VAL A 203 10.16 -16.46 7.41
C VAL A 203 11.46 -15.69 7.19
N PHE A 204 11.40 -14.38 6.91
CA PHE A 204 12.62 -13.57 6.81
C PHE A 204 13.40 -13.44 8.12
N ALA A 205 12.73 -13.60 9.27
CA ALA A 205 13.38 -13.54 10.58
C ALA A 205 14.03 -14.89 10.98
N LEU A 206 13.52 -16.02 10.50
CA LEU A 206 14.06 -17.37 10.75
C LEU A 206 15.46 -17.61 10.16
N ARG A 207 15.92 -16.74 9.25
CA ARG A 207 17.23 -16.88 8.59
C ARG A 207 18.42 -16.49 9.50
N ARG A 208 18.24 -16.55 10.82
CA ARG A 208 19.27 -16.33 11.85
C ARG A 208 19.48 -17.59 12.66
#